data_AF-A0A1V4H669-F1
#
_entry.id   AF-A0A1V4H669-F1
#
_cell.length_a   1.000
_cell.length_b   1.000
_cell.length_c   1.000
_cell.angle_alpha   90.00
_cell.angle_beta   90.00
_cell.angle_gamma   90.00
#
_symmetry.space_group_name_H-M   'P 1'
#
loop_
_entity.id
_entity.type
_entity.pdbx_description
1 polymer ?
#
loop_
_entity_poly.entity_id
_entity_poly.type
_entity_poly.pdbx_seq_one_letter_code
_entity_poly.pdbx_strand_id
1 'polypeptide(L)'
;MEACRQIKTPVRISPFLFEPLKFALEVAKWTNGLFDPAVGKAMEDIGFNQHYLSEEIILSYSSDSATYRDIILNEQDRTLYLRKPLVIDLGAVAKGFAIDLAANELSTLELNTHRANGSVAVLLPLTR
;
A
#
# COMPACT_ATOMS: atom_id res chain seq x y z
N MET A 1 -11.71 -1.67 0.27
CA MET A 1 -11.09 -2.04 1.57
C MET A 1 -12.01 -1.64 2.72
N GLU A 2 -12.18 -2.48 3.75
CA GLU A 2 -13.07 -2.19 4.90
C GLU A 2 -12.69 -0.89 5.63
N ALA A 3 -11.40 -0.64 5.82
CA ALA A 3 -10.91 0.57 6.49
C ALA A 3 -11.29 1.88 5.77
N CYS A 4 -11.54 1.85 4.44
CA CYS A 4 -12.01 3.02 3.69
C CYS A 4 -13.51 3.30 3.86
N ARG A 5 -14.28 2.40 4.50
CA ARG A 5 -15.73 2.61 4.71
C ARG A 5 -16.03 3.55 5.87
N GLN A 6 -15.08 3.73 6.80
CA GLN A 6 -15.25 4.61 7.95
C GLN A 6 -14.58 5.96 7.68
N ILE A 7 -15.39 6.98 7.49
CA ILE A 7 -14.94 8.35 7.18
C ILE A 7 -15.05 9.20 8.43
N LYS A 8 -14.07 10.09 8.64
CA LYS A 8 -13.96 10.95 9.83
C LYS A 8 -13.88 10.18 11.16
N THR A 9 -13.43 8.94 11.13
CA THR A 9 -13.22 8.10 12.30
C THR A 9 -11.84 7.45 12.20
N PRO A 10 -11.00 7.45 13.26
CA PRO A 10 -9.76 6.70 13.26
C PRO A 10 -10.03 5.19 13.26
N VAL A 11 -9.46 4.47 12.30
CA VAL A 11 -9.57 3.02 12.16
C VAL A 11 -8.21 2.39 12.41
N ARG A 12 -8.10 1.46 13.36
CA ARG A 12 -6.86 0.69 13.54
C ARG A 12 -6.64 -0.21 12.33
N ILE A 13 -5.42 -0.17 11.78
CA ILE A 13 -5.04 -0.99 10.62
C ILE A 13 -3.87 -1.91 10.97
N SER A 14 -3.72 -3.00 10.21
CA SER A 14 -2.62 -3.93 10.40
C SER A 14 -1.28 -3.28 10.01
N PRO A 15 -0.15 -3.75 10.58
CA PRO A 15 1.19 -3.29 10.15
C PRO A 15 1.41 -3.48 8.64
N PHE A 16 0.93 -4.58 8.08
CA PHE A 16 1.05 -4.89 6.64
C PHE A 16 0.31 -3.91 5.73
N LEU A 17 -0.68 -3.18 6.25
CA LEU A 17 -1.31 -2.08 5.52
C LEU A 17 -0.68 -0.74 5.88
N PHE A 18 -0.31 -0.56 7.15
CA PHE A 18 0.24 0.68 7.68
C PHE A 18 1.57 1.05 7.00
N GLU A 19 2.52 0.12 6.94
CA GLU A 19 3.86 0.38 6.39
C GLU A 19 3.85 0.77 4.90
N PRO A 20 3.23 0.01 3.97
CA PRO A 20 3.19 0.42 2.57
C PRO A 20 2.39 1.69 2.36
N LEU A 21 1.33 1.94 3.14
CA LEU A 21 0.57 3.18 3.05
C LEU A 21 1.39 4.38 3.55
N LYS A 22 2.16 4.23 4.64
CA LYS A 22 3.07 5.27 5.13
C LYS A 22 4.09 5.62 4.05
N PHE A 23 4.73 4.63 3.45
CA PHE A 23 5.68 4.84 2.36
C PHE A 23 5.03 5.54 1.15
N ALA A 24 3.84 5.10 0.73
CA ALA A 24 3.10 5.75 -0.35
C ALA A 24 2.81 7.23 -0.05
N LEU A 25 2.45 7.58 1.19
CA LEU A 25 2.22 8.98 1.58
C LEU A 25 3.51 9.80 1.62
N GLU A 26 4.65 9.21 1.95
CA GLU A 26 5.96 9.88 1.87
C GLU A 26 6.33 10.18 0.42
N VAL A 27 6.17 9.22 -0.49
CA VAL A 27 6.40 9.41 -1.93
C VAL A 27 5.44 10.45 -2.51
N ALA A 28 4.17 10.44 -2.09
CA ALA A 28 3.19 11.45 -2.51
C ALA A 28 3.60 12.87 -2.08
N LYS A 29 4.12 13.03 -0.87
CA LYS A 29 4.65 14.32 -0.38
C LYS A 29 5.88 14.75 -1.18
N TRP A 30 6.85 13.85 -1.40
CA TRP A 30 8.08 14.16 -2.13
C TRP A 30 7.84 14.58 -3.58
N THR A 31 6.83 13.97 -4.21
CA THR A 31 6.46 14.26 -5.59
C THR A 31 5.41 15.37 -5.72
N ASN A 32 5.05 16.02 -4.60
CA ASN A 32 3.98 17.02 -4.52
C ASN A 32 2.64 16.56 -5.14
N GLY A 33 2.32 15.26 -5.03
CA GLY A 33 1.09 14.67 -5.54
C GLY A 33 1.15 14.17 -6.99
N LEU A 34 2.30 14.18 -7.68
CA LEU A 34 2.43 13.46 -8.97
C LEU A 34 2.25 11.95 -8.77
N PHE A 35 2.71 11.44 -7.63
CA PHE A 35 2.26 10.17 -7.08
C PHE A 35 1.16 10.44 -6.05
N ASP A 36 0.01 9.77 -6.15
CA ASP A 36 -1.07 9.92 -5.17
C ASP A 36 -1.75 8.55 -4.94
N PRO A 37 -1.68 7.96 -3.72
CA PRO A 37 -2.36 6.71 -3.41
C PRO A 37 -3.89 6.82 -3.34
N ALA A 38 -4.49 8.02 -3.44
CA ALA A 38 -5.94 8.23 -3.46
C ALA A 38 -6.55 8.13 -4.88
N VAL A 39 -5.78 7.70 -5.89
CA VAL A 39 -6.23 7.55 -7.29
C VAL A 39 -7.13 6.33 -7.54
N GLY A 40 -7.42 5.53 -6.51
CA GLY A 40 -8.14 4.27 -6.68
C GLY A 40 -9.47 4.42 -7.44
N LYS A 41 -10.23 5.51 -7.20
CA LYS A 41 -11.46 5.74 -7.95
C LYS A 41 -11.22 6.01 -9.44
N ALA A 42 -10.24 6.83 -9.77
CA ALA A 42 -9.90 7.13 -11.16
C ALA A 42 -9.46 5.85 -11.90
N MET A 43 -8.78 4.94 -11.21
CA MET A 43 -8.43 3.62 -11.73
C MET A 43 -9.69 2.78 -11.99
N GLU A 44 -10.65 2.78 -11.07
CA GLU A 44 -11.94 2.10 -11.27
C GLU A 44 -12.68 2.64 -12.51
N ASP A 45 -12.71 3.97 -12.68
CA ASP A 45 -13.46 4.64 -13.75
C ASP A 45 -12.89 4.37 -15.15
N ILE A 46 -11.60 4.03 -15.26
CA ILE A 46 -10.96 3.62 -16.53
C ILE A 46 -10.93 2.09 -16.72
N GLY A 47 -11.60 1.33 -15.86
CA GLY A 47 -11.81 -0.11 -16.03
C GLY A 47 -10.90 -1.03 -15.20
N PHE A 48 -10.10 -0.51 -14.26
CA PHE A 48 -9.34 -1.34 -13.32
C PHE A 48 -10.16 -1.83 -12.11
N ASN A 49 -11.50 -1.84 -12.23
CA ASN A 49 -12.42 -2.32 -11.21
C ASN A 49 -13.07 -3.66 -11.51
N GLN A 50 -12.73 -4.29 -12.63
CA GLN A 50 -13.29 -5.57 -12.99
C GLN A 50 -12.50 -6.69 -12.31
N HIS A 51 -13.20 -7.50 -11.52
CA HIS A 51 -12.60 -8.68 -10.93
C HIS A 51 -12.37 -9.74 -12.01
N TYR A 52 -11.10 -10.09 -12.26
CA TYR A 52 -10.70 -10.95 -13.38
C TYR A 52 -11.37 -12.33 -13.41
N LEU A 53 -11.77 -12.89 -12.26
CA LEU A 53 -12.32 -14.24 -12.16
C LEU A 53 -13.84 -14.30 -12.11
N SER A 54 -14.48 -13.30 -11.50
CA SER A 54 -15.95 -13.26 -11.33
C SER A 54 -16.63 -12.32 -12.31
N GLU A 55 -15.85 -11.55 -13.07
CA GLU A 55 -16.30 -10.46 -13.95
C GLU A 55 -17.08 -9.34 -13.21
N GLU A 56 -17.14 -9.40 -11.88
CA GLU A 56 -17.84 -8.41 -11.07
C GLU A 56 -17.15 -7.05 -11.15
N ILE A 57 -17.97 -6.02 -11.38
CA ILE A 57 -17.52 -4.63 -11.42
C ILE A 57 -17.63 -4.05 -10.01
N ILE A 58 -16.50 -3.62 -9.46
CA ILE A 58 -16.45 -2.95 -8.16
C ILE A 58 -16.72 -1.46 -8.36
N LEU A 59 -17.75 -0.94 -7.69
CA LEU A 59 -18.05 0.49 -7.68
C LEU A 59 -17.89 1.03 -6.27
N SER A 60 -16.82 1.76 -6.03
CA SER A 60 -16.58 2.39 -4.75
C SER A 60 -17.10 3.82 -4.72
N TYR A 61 -17.59 4.23 -3.54
CA TYR A 61 -17.94 5.62 -3.27
C TYR A 61 -16.69 6.42 -2.89
N SER A 62 -16.47 7.55 -3.55
CA SER A 62 -15.37 8.47 -3.27
C SER A 62 -15.78 9.91 -3.58
N SER A 63 -15.01 10.87 -3.06
CA SER A 63 -15.09 12.26 -3.46
C SER A 63 -14.16 12.52 -4.65
N ASP A 64 -14.68 13.18 -5.69
CA ASP A 64 -13.91 13.56 -6.90
C ASP A 64 -12.71 14.48 -6.61
N SER A 65 -12.69 15.11 -5.44
CA SER A 65 -11.64 16.05 -5.00
C SER A 65 -10.74 15.49 -3.90
N ALA A 66 -10.81 14.18 -3.62
CA ALA A 66 -9.97 13.55 -2.63
C ALA A 66 -8.54 13.39 -3.14
N THR A 67 -7.57 13.61 -2.26
CA THR A 67 -6.13 13.47 -2.55
C THR A 67 -5.43 12.78 -1.38
N TYR A 68 -4.14 12.47 -1.52
CA TYR A 68 -3.32 11.94 -0.43
C TYR A 68 -3.36 12.79 0.85
N ARG A 69 -3.64 14.10 0.74
CA ARG A 69 -3.75 15.02 1.89
C ARG A 69 -4.98 14.75 2.78
N ASP A 70 -5.95 14.01 2.26
CA ASP A 70 -7.13 13.58 2.99
C ASP A 70 -6.89 12.28 3.79
N ILE A 71 -5.71 11.67 3.65
CA ILE A 71 -5.27 10.47 4.37
C ILE A 71 -4.34 10.88 5.52
N ILE A 72 -4.70 10.49 6.74
CA ILE A 72 -3.90 10.77 7.94
C ILE A 72 -3.56 9.45 8.61
N LEU A 73 -2.27 9.24 8.88
CA LEU A 73 -1.79 8.13 9.69
C LEU A 73 -1.33 8.63 11.06
N ASN A 74 -1.65 7.88 12.10
CA ASN A 74 -1.06 8.03 13.42
C ASN A 74 -0.17 6.80 13.68
N GLU A 75 1.14 7.05 13.82
CA GLU A 75 2.14 5.99 14.03
C GLU A 75 2.08 5.36 15.41
N GLN A 76 1.75 6.15 16.44
CA GLN A 76 1.66 5.66 17.82
C GLN A 76 0.54 4.62 17.96
N ASP A 77 -0.63 4.93 17.39
CA ASP A 77 -1.82 4.10 17.52
C ASP A 77 -2.03 3.13 16.35
N ARG A 78 -1.25 3.28 15.26
CA ARG A 78 -1.42 2.61 13.96
C ARG A 78 -2.84 2.73 13.43
N THR A 79 -3.33 3.97 13.38
CA THR A 79 -4.66 4.28 12.88
C THR A 79 -4.61 5.05 11.57
N LEU A 80 -5.60 4.76 10.72
CA LEU A 80 -5.93 5.46 9.50
C LEU A 80 -7.14 6.35 9.75
N TYR A 81 -7.05 7.61 9.36
CA TYR A 81 -8.18 8.54 9.35
C TYR A 81 -8.33 9.14 7.96
N LEU A 82 -9.57 9.16 7.47
CA LEU A 82 -9.93 9.74 6.17
C LEU A 82 -10.78 11.00 6.36
N ARG A 83 -10.32 12.14 5.83
CA ARG A 83 -11.10 13.41 5.83
C ARG A 83 -12.29 13.35 4.89
N LYS A 84 -12.12 12.65 3.76
CA LYS A 84 -13.10 12.49 2.69
C LYS A 84 -13.25 11.01 2.31
N PRO A 85 -14.40 10.61 1.76
CA PRO A 85 -14.54 9.32 1.09
C PRO A 85 -13.51 9.20 -0.03
N LEU A 86 -12.71 8.14 -0.04
CA LEU A 86 -11.72 7.87 -1.09
C LEU A 86 -11.38 6.39 -1.17
N VAL A 87 -10.83 5.99 -2.31
CA VAL A 87 -10.31 4.64 -2.55
C VAL A 87 -8.79 4.73 -2.55
N ILE A 88 -8.15 3.95 -1.68
CA ILE A 88 -6.69 3.85 -1.63
C ILE A 88 -6.25 2.77 -2.61
N ASP A 89 -5.35 3.12 -3.51
CA ASP A 89 -4.58 2.17 -4.32
C ASP A 89 -3.12 2.13 -3.83
N LEU A 90 -2.64 0.91 -3.57
CA LEU A 90 -1.25 0.65 -3.18
C LEU A 90 -0.51 -0.17 -4.24
N GLY A 91 -1.07 -0.37 -5.43
CA GLY A 91 -0.51 -1.27 -6.44
C GLY A 91 0.93 -0.92 -6.83
N ALA A 92 1.25 0.37 -6.83
CA ALA A 92 2.58 0.89 -7.16
C ALA A 92 3.66 0.63 -6.09
N VAL A 93 3.28 0.38 -4.83
CA VAL A 93 4.23 0.14 -3.72
C VAL A 93 4.14 -1.26 -3.12
N ALA A 94 2.97 -1.91 -3.24
CA ALA A 94 2.66 -3.18 -2.58
C ALA A 94 3.58 -4.32 -3.03
N LYS A 95 3.98 -4.33 -4.31
CA LYS A 95 4.88 -5.36 -4.86
C LYS A 95 6.29 -5.26 -4.27
N GLY A 96 6.84 -4.05 -4.20
CA GLY A 96 8.14 -3.81 -3.57
C GLY A 96 8.10 -4.24 -2.10
N PHE A 97 7.07 -3.81 -1.37
CA PHE A 97 6.87 -4.20 0.02
C PHE A 97 6.77 -5.73 0.22
N ALA A 98 6.08 -6.44 -0.68
CA ALA A 98 5.99 -7.90 -0.62
C ALA A 98 7.35 -8.59 -0.87
N ILE A 99 8.17 -8.05 -1.78
CA ILE A 99 9.53 -8.53 -2.03
C ILE A 99 10.40 -8.30 -0.79
N ASP A 100 10.34 -7.10 -0.20
CA ASP A 100 11.11 -6.77 1.01
C ASP A 100 10.72 -7.66 2.19
N LEU A 101 9.42 -7.94 2.37
CA LEU A 101 8.95 -8.87 3.38
C LEU A 101 9.49 -10.28 3.15
N ALA A 102 9.45 -10.77 1.91
CA ALA A 102 9.97 -12.10 1.57
C ALA A 102 11.49 -12.20 1.77
N ALA A 103 12.24 -11.17 1.40
CA ALA A 103 13.68 -11.11 1.61
C ALA A 103 14.03 -11.10 3.11
N ASN A 104 13.29 -10.34 3.92
CA ASN A 104 13.48 -10.30 5.37
C ASN A 104 13.23 -11.67 6.01
N GLU A 105 12.13 -12.34 5.66
CA GLU A 105 11.82 -13.70 6.16
C GLU A 105 12.84 -14.75 5.71
N LEU A 106 13.41 -14.63 4.51
CA LEU A 106 14.45 -15.55 4.07
C LEU A 106 15.78 -15.32 4.81
N SER A 107 16.13 -14.07 5.09
CA SER A 107 17.35 -13.73 5.83
C SER A 107 17.32 -14.23 7.28
N THR A 108 16.15 -14.25 7.92
CA THR A 108 15.99 -14.81 9.28
C THR A 108 16.08 -16.33 9.30
N LEU A 109 15.73 -17.01 8.20
CA LEU A 109 15.88 -18.45 8.03
C LEU A 109 17.34 -18.85 7.75
N GLU A 110 18.07 -18.09 6.92
CA GLU A 110 19.48 -18.37 6.61
C GLU A 110 20.40 -18.24 7.83
N LEU A 111 20.03 -17.43 8.84
CA LEU A 111 20.74 -17.38 10.12
C LEU A 111 20.57 -18.64 10.98
N ASN A 112 19.58 -19.50 10.68
CA ASN A 112 19.31 -20.74 11.41
C ASN A 112 19.80 -22.01 10.69
N THR A 113 20.17 -21.91 9.41
CA THR A 113 20.74 -23.02 8.65
C THR A 113 22.23 -22.79 8.44
N HIS A 114 23.05 -23.46 9.24
CA HIS A 114 24.47 -23.64 8.93
C HIS A 114 24.63 -24.09 7.47
N ARG A 115 25.24 -23.23 6.64
CA ARG A 115 25.88 -23.52 5.35
C ARG A 115 25.50 -24.86 4.72
N ALA A 116 24.47 -24.86 3.88
CA ALA A 116 24.34 -25.84 2.81
C ALA A 116 24.34 -25.07 1.48
N ASN A 117 25.34 -25.36 0.63
CA ASN A 117 25.53 -24.76 -0.69
C ASN A 117 24.25 -24.79 -1.54
N GLY A 118 23.69 -23.62 -1.80
CA GLY A 118 22.69 -23.40 -2.83
C GLY A 118 22.56 -21.90 -3.06
N SER A 119 23.14 -21.39 -4.14
CA SER A 119 23.13 -19.97 -4.46
C SER A 119 21.70 -19.43 -4.58
N VAL A 120 21.28 -18.57 -3.65
CA VAL A 120 20.20 -17.61 -3.87
C VAL A 120 20.84 -16.23 -3.87
N ALA A 121 21.17 -15.74 -5.07
CA ALA A 121 21.59 -14.36 -5.23
C ALA A 121 20.32 -13.49 -5.30
N VAL A 122 19.88 -12.92 -4.17
CA VAL A 122 19.02 -11.72 -4.20
C VAL A 122 19.94 -10.53 -4.44
N LEU A 123 20.29 -10.29 -5.70
CA LEU A 123 21.10 -9.14 -6.09
C LEU A 123 20.19 -7.94 -6.32
N LEU A 124 20.12 -7.00 -5.37
CA LEU A 124 19.84 -5.60 -5.68
C LEU A 124 20.60 -4.65 -4.74
N PRO A 125 21.85 -4.26 -5.06
CA PRO A 125 22.35 -2.97 -4.66
C PRO A 125 22.08 -2.00 -5.82
N LEU A 126 20.97 -1.26 -5.77
CA LEU A 126 20.90 0.00 -6.49
C LEU A 126 21.53 1.08 -5.61
N THR A 127 22.87 1.10 -5.57
CA THR A 127 23.64 2.23 -5.07
C THR A 127 23.87 3.23 -6.20
N ARG A 128 23.23 4.41 -6.03
CA ARG A 128 23.46 5.74 -6.61
C ARG A 128 23.52 5.91 -8.13
#